data_AF-W0FN95-F1
#
_entry.id   AF-W0FN95-F1
#
_cell.length_a   1.000
_cell.length_b   1.000
_cell.length_c   1.000
_cell.angle_alpha   90.00
_cell.angle_beta   90.00
_cell.angle_gamma   90.00
#
_symmetry.space_group_name_H-M   'P 1'
#
loop_
_entity.id
_entity.type
_entity.pdbx_description
1 polymer ?
#
loop_
_entity_poly.entity_id
_entity_poly.type
_entity_poly.pdbx_seq_one_letter_code
_entity_poly.pdbx_strand_id
1 'polypeptide(L)'
;MHVYSLCHQRRADDVGSCKRFRDFQVHLHFPYLQFLWNVPFTITLEREGDLWIGKVEVGTGLIGRFVLVDGNEVLSPALPFSFSSNRPMNMIEVPETDAGIEPKDVSHGSVVMDLFRSHITNRLERIYVYLPPDYQSSGKQLLF
;
A
#
# COMPACT_ATOMS: atom_id res chain seq x y z
N MET A 1 -11.97 -6.86 14.86
CA MET A 1 -11.04 -7.24 13.77
C MET A 1 -9.66 -6.74 14.17
N HIS A 2 -8.81 -7.62 14.69
CA HIS A 2 -7.49 -7.25 15.23
C HIS A 2 -6.41 -7.76 14.28
N VAL A 3 -5.71 -6.85 13.61
CA VAL A 3 -4.48 -7.18 12.89
C VAL A 3 -3.35 -7.16 13.92
N TYR A 4 -2.84 -8.33 14.30
CA TYR A 4 -1.67 -8.42 15.15
C TYR A 4 -0.42 -8.30 14.28
N SER A 5 0.21 -7.12 14.30
CA SER A 5 1.60 -6.95 13.90
C SER A 5 2.47 -7.45 15.06
N LEU A 6 2.86 -8.72 15.05
CA LEU A 6 3.79 -9.27 16.03
C LEU A 6 5.22 -9.05 15.51
N CYS A 7 5.77 -7.87 15.82
CA CYS A 7 7.19 -7.60 15.70
C CYS A 7 7.94 -8.36 16.79
N HIS A 8 8.61 -9.47 16.44
CA HIS A 8 9.56 -10.12 17.34
C HIS A 8 10.96 -9.55 17.09
N GLN A 9 11.38 -8.64 17.97
CA GLN A 9 12.78 -8.24 18.10
C GLN A 9 13.61 -9.43 18.57
N ARG A 10 14.66 -9.80 17.82
CA ARG A 10 15.85 -10.41 18.42
C ARG A 10 17.10 -9.61 18.02
N ARG A 11 17.93 -9.38 19.04
CA ARG A 11 19.11 -8.52 19.05
C ARG A 11 20.17 -8.94 18.02
N ALA A 12 20.92 -7.91 17.65
CA ALA A 12 22.12 -7.92 16.85
C ALA A 12 23.14 -8.95 17.34
N ASP A 13 23.86 -9.54 16.38
CA ASP A 13 25.33 -9.62 16.30
C ASP A 13 25.65 -10.27 14.94
N ASP A 14 26.01 -9.48 13.92
CA ASP A 14 27.14 -9.78 13.01
C ASP A 14 27.31 -8.75 11.89
N VAL A 15 28.58 -8.48 11.59
CA VAL A 15 29.09 -7.48 10.66
C VAL A 15 29.25 -8.11 9.28
N GLY A 16 28.63 -7.51 8.25
CA GLY A 16 28.95 -7.79 6.86
C GLY A 16 27.75 -7.70 5.92
N SER A 17 27.68 -6.63 5.13
CA SER A 17 26.93 -6.50 3.86
C SER A 17 25.77 -7.51 3.64
N CYS A 18 24.76 -7.48 4.50
CA CYS A 18 23.54 -8.23 4.30
C CYS A 18 22.45 -7.20 4.02
N LYS A 19 21.97 -7.14 2.77
CA LYS A 19 20.69 -6.48 2.48
C LYS A 19 19.68 -7.19 3.36
N ARG A 20 19.28 -6.55 4.47
CA ARG A 20 18.26 -7.09 5.38
C ARG A 20 16.94 -7.14 4.62
N PHE A 21 16.72 -8.23 3.92
CA PHE A 21 15.37 -8.66 3.58
C PHE A 21 14.68 -8.92 4.93
N ARG A 22 13.64 -8.14 5.21
CA ARG A 22 12.82 -8.37 6.40
C ARG A 22 11.79 -9.42 6.01
N ASP A 23 11.75 -10.50 6.77
CA ASP A 23 10.69 -11.49 6.64
C ASP A 23 9.37 -10.88 7.11
N PHE A 24 8.50 -10.50 6.17
CA PHE A 24 7.15 -10.08 6.50
C PHE A 24 6.20 -11.27 6.36
N GLN A 25 5.57 -11.65 7.45
CA GLN A 25 4.50 -12.65 7.44
C GLN A 25 3.17 -11.92 7.25
N VAL A 26 2.54 -12.14 6.09
CA VAL A 26 1.22 -11.58 5.80
C VAL A 26 0.19 -12.68 6.02
N HIS A 27 -0.56 -12.58 7.11
CA HIS A 27 -1.70 -13.47 7.37
C HIS A 27 -2.91 -12.92 6.64
N LEU A 28 -3.29 -13.56 5.54
CA LEU A 28 -4.42 -13.14 4.74
C LEU A 28 -5.62 -14.05 4.99
N HIS A 29 -6.69 -13.50 5.55
CA HIS A 29 -7.92 -14.25 5.77
C HIS A 29 -8.78 -14.24 4.50
N PHE A 30 -8.85 -15.38 3.83
CA PHE A 30 -9.79 -15.58 2.74
C PHE A 30 -10.36 -16.99 2.83
N PRO A 31 -11.67 -17.16 3.07
CA PRO A 31 -12.26 -18.50 3.19
C PRO A 31 -12.23 -19.33 1.89
N TYR A 32 -11.84 -18.72 0.76
CA TYR A 32 -11.85 -19.35 -0.58
C TYR A 32 -10.55 -19.17 -1.39
N LEU A 33 -9.47 -18.62 -0.83
CA LEU A 33 -8.28 -18.25 -1.64
C LEU A 33 -7.28 -19.40 -1.78
N GLN A 34 -6.95 -19.82 -3.00
CA GLN A 34 -5.93 -20.86 -3.21
C GLN A 34 -4.52 -20.32 -3.53
N PHE A 35 -4.36 -19.08 -4.05
CA PHE A 35 -3.06 -18.58 -4.57
C PHE A 35 -2.81 -17.07 -4.37
N LEU A 36 -1.54 -16.67 -4.20
CA LEU A 36 -1.10 -15.28 -4.32
C LEU A 36 -0.13 -15.17 -5.50
N TRP A 37 -0.38 -14.28 -6.47
CA TRP A 37 0.48 -14.15 -7.65
C TRP A 37 1.32 -12.88 -7.60
N ASN A 38 2.62 -13.02 -7.84
CA ASN A 38 3.55 -11.90 -7.99
C ASN A 38 4.34 -12.09 -9.30
N VAL A 39 4.75 -10.99 -9.91
CA VAL A 39 5.75 -11.01 -10.97
C VAL A 39 7.11 -10.77 -10.29
N PRO A 40 8.06 -11.73 -10.27
CA PRO A 40 8.12 -12.96 -11.05
C PRO A 40 7.76 -14.26 -10.29
N PHE A 41 7.22 -14.20 -9.06
CA PHE A 41 7.00 -15.39 -8.23
C PHE A 41 5.54 -15.63 -7.84
N THR A 42 5.04 -16.85 -8.07
CA THR A 42 3.75 -17.29 -7.52
C THR A 42 3.99 -17.96 -6.18
N ILE A 43 3.16 -17.67 -5.19
CA ILE A 43 3.24 -18.27 -3.86
C ILE A 43 1.96 -19.05 -3.64
N THR A 44 2.10 -20.35 -3.45
CA THR A 44 0.99 -21.21 -3.05
C THR A 44 0.77 -20.99 -1.56
N LEU A 45 -0.49 -20.78 -1.18
CA LEU A 45 -0.86 -20.64 0.22
C LEU A 45 -1.08 -22.03 0.82
N GLU A 46 -0.67 -22.22 2.06
CA GLU A 46 -0.95 -23.43 2.83
C GLU A 46 -2.26 -23.24 3.60
N ARG A 47 -3.06 -24.30 3.69
CA ARG A 47 -4.31 -24.27 4.45
C ARG A 47 -4.06 -24.61 5.91
N GLU A 48 -4.39 -23.70 6.81
CA GLU A 48 -4.38 -23.90 8.26
C GLU A 48 -5.80 -23.71 8.81
N GLY A 49 -6.53 -24.82 9.01
CA GLY A 49 -7.95 -24.80 9.35
C GLY A 49 -8.80 -24.16 8.24
N ASP A 50 -9.42 -23.02 8.53
CA ASP A 50 -10.21 -22.22 7.59
C ASP A 50 -9.41 -21.06 6.96
N LEU A 51 -8.10 -21.01 7.22
CA LEU A 51 -7.21 -19.96 6.74
C LEU A 51 -6.32 -20.47 5.60
N TRP A 52 -5.99 -19.56 4.69
CA TRP A 52 -4.94 -19.74 3.70
C TRP A 52 -3.79 -18.80 4.02
N ILE A 53 -2.61 -19.37 4.27
CA ILE A 53 -1.47 -18.64 4.82
C ILE A 53 -0.30 -18.77 3.85
N GLY A 54 0.34 -17.65 3.56
CA GLY A 54 1.53 -17.58 2.72
C GLY A 54 2.60 -16.75 3.37
N LYS A 55 3.85 -17.14 3.17
CA LYS A 55 5.01 -16.35 3.58
C LYS A 55 5.73 -15.88 2.33
N VAL A 56 6.09 -14.61 2.33
CA VAL A 56 6.75 -13.98 1.19
C VAL A 56 7.83 -13.05 1.66
N GLU A 57 9.03 -13.24 1.14
CA GLU A 57 10.09 -12.26 1.28
C GLU A 57 9.82 -11.10 0.33
N VAL A 58 9.83 -9.89 0.86
CA VAL A 58 9.52 -8.68 0.14
C VAL A 58 10.57 -7.63 0.44
N GLY A 59 10.83 -6.76 -0.53
CA GLY A 59 11.64 -5.56 -0.30
C GLY A 59 10.93 -4.58 0.64
N THR A 60 11.51 -3.39 0.79
CA THR A 60 10.90 -2.28 1.52
C THR A 60 10.20 -1.31 0.56
N GLY A 61 9.43 -0.38 1.11
CA GLY A 61 8.64 0.62 0.41
C GLY A 61 7.22 0.15 0.06
N LEU A 62 6.61 0.84 -0.89
CA LEU A 62 5.24 0.60 -1.31
C LEU A 62 5.18 -0.50 -2.36
N ILE A 63 4.57 -1.65 -2.03
CA ILE A 63 4.61 -2.84 -2.87
C ILE A 63 3.23 -3.32 -3.29
N GLY A 64 2.99 -3.35 -4.59
CA GLY A 64 1.77 -3.86 -5.22
C GLY A 64 1.67 -5.39 -5.20
N ARG A 65 0.47 -5.91 -4.92
CA ARG A 65 0.16 -7.34 -4.89
C ARG A 65 -1.12 -7.63 -5.66
N PHE A 66 -1.04 -8.65 -6.50
CA PHE A 66 -2.20 -9.29 -7.10
C PHE A 66 -2.57 -10.51 -6.28
N VAL A 67 -3.83 -10.59 -5.87
CA VAL A 67 -4.37 -11.74 -5.15
C VAL A 67 -5.16 -12.57 -6.17
N LEU A 68 -4.95 -13.89 -6.25
CA LEU A 68 -5.66 -14.73 -7.21
C LEU A 68 -6.49 -15.81 -6.52
N VAL A 69 -7.81 -15.71 -6.65
CA VAL A 69 -8.74 -16.75 -6.23
C VAL A 69 -9.10 -17.59 -7.46
N ASP A 70 -8.76 -18.87 -7.44
CA ASP A 70 -9.08 -19.81 -8.52
C ASP A 70 -8.66 -19.32 -9.92
N GLY A 71 -7.47 -18.68 -10.00
CA GLY A 71 -6.93 -18.10 -11.24
C GLY A 71 -7.49 -16.73 -11.61
N ASN A 72 -8.44 -16.19 -10.85
CA ASN A 72 -9.01 -14.85 -11.06
C ASN A 72 -8.35 -13.83 -10.15
N GLU A 73 -7.86 -12.73 -10.72
CA GLU A 73 -7.38 -11.60 -9.94
C GLU A 73 -8.53 -10.96 -9.15
N VAL A 74 -8.33 -10.78 -7.85
CA VAL A 74 -9.29 -10.15 -6.96
C VAL A 74 -8.62 -9.05 -6.15
N LEU A 75 -9.41 -8.05 -5.76
CA LEU A 75 -9.00 -7.08 -4.77
C LEU A 75 -9.39 -7.60 -3.39
N SER A 76 -8.40 -7.83 -2.54
CA SER A 76 -8.63 -8.17 -1.15
C SER A 76 -9.23 -6.98 -0.39
N PRO A 77 -10.41 -7.14 0.25
CA PRO A 77 -10.95 -6.11 1.13
C PRO A 77 -10.17 -5.99 2.45
N ALA A 78 -9.29 -6.95 2.77
CA ALA A 78 -8.49 -6.95 3.98
C ALA A 78 -7.17 -6.18 3.84
N LEU A 79 -6.81 -5.75 2.62
CA LEU A 79 -5.59 -4.99 2.34
C LEU A 79 -5.95 -3.59 1.82
N PRO A 80 -5.12 -2.57 2.13
CA PRO A 80 -5.20 -1.30 1.43
C PRO A 80 -5.07 -1.51 -0.07
N PHE A 81 -5.63 -0.59 -0.84
CA PHE A 81 -5.48 -0.57 -2.28
C PHE A 81 -5.15 0.83 -2.77
N SER A 82 -4.44 0.89 -3.88
CA SER A 82 -4.26 2.13 -4.63
C SER A 82 -4.62 1.89 -6.10
N PHE A 83 -4.68 2.97 -6.87
CA PHE A 83 -4.84 2.87 -8.31
C PHE A 83 -3.46 2.98 -8.98
N SER A 84 -3.03 1.90 -9.63
CA SER A 84 -1.75 1.83 -10.35
C SER A 84 -1.89 0.94 -11.57
N SER A 85 -1.04 1.14 -12.57
CA SER A 85 -1.10 0.34 -13.81
C SER A 85 -2.51 0.26 -14.45
N ASN A 86 -3.24 1.38 -14.40
CA ASN A 86 -4.62 1.52 -14.91
C ASN A 86 -5.68 0.63 -14.24
N ARG A 87 -5.46 0.18 -12.99
CA ARG A 87 -6.43 -0.62 -12.23
C ARG A 87 -6.25 -0.46 -10.71
N PRO A 88 -7.28 -0.77 -9.90
CA PRO A 88 -7.10 -0.96 -8.47
C PRO A 88 -6.18 -2.15 -8.19
N MET A 89 -5.27 -2.00 -7.24
CA MET A 89 -4.35 -3.06 -6.81
C MET A 89 -4.16 -2.98 -5.29
N ASN A 90 -4.10 -4.14 -4.61
CA ASN A 90 -3.72 -4.14 -3.21
C ASN A 90 -2.26 -3.71 -3.07
N MET A 91 -1.99 -2.82 -2.10
CA MET A 91 -0.66 -2.28 -1.88
C MET A 91 -0.34 -2.32 -0.40
N ILE A 92 0.85 -2.83 -0.09
CA ILE A 92 1.34 -2.99 1.28
C ILE A 92 2.55 -2.08 1.41
N GLU A 93 2.53 -1.19 2.39
CA GLU A 93 3.69 -0.38 2.76
C GLU A 93 4.58 -1.19 3.70
N VAL A 94 5.82 -1.38 3.30
CA VAL A 94 6.82 -2.09 4.07
C VAL A 94 7.87 -1.09 4.55
N PRO A 95 7.91 -0.72 5.84
CA PRO A 95 8.73 0.40 6.30
C PRO A 95 10.21 0.23 5.98
N GLU A 96 10.83 1.24 5.37
CA GLU A 96 12.28 1.37 5.27
C GLU A 96 12.86 1.69 6.65
N THR A 97 14.02 1.11 7.01
CA THR A 97 14.64 1.31 8.34
C THR A 97 14.91 2.77 8.65
N ASP A 98 15.25 3.57 7.63
CA ASP A 98 15.88 4.88 7.81
C ASP A 98 15.25 5.99 6.93
N ALA A 99 14.17 5.69 6.20
CA ALA A 99 13.61 6.57 5.18
C ALA A 99 12.07 6.64 5.19
N GLY A 100 11.42 6.11 6.24
CA GLY A 100 9.97 6.23 6.40
C GLY A 100 9.51 7.69 6.51
N ILE A 101 8.50 8.06 5.72
CA ILE A 101 7.80 9.34 5.88
C ILE A 101 6.68 9.12 6.90
N GLU A 102 7.00 9.36 8.17
CA GLU A 102 6.01 9.30 9.25
C GLU A 102 5.25 10.63 9.36
N PRO A 103 3.93 10.61 9.63
CA PRO A 103 3.19 11.81 9.99
C PRO A 103 3.81 12.47 11.23
N LYS A 104 4.38 13.66 11.05
CA LYS A 104 4.93 14.46 12.15
C LYS A 104 3.83 15.30 12.81
N ASP A 105 3.99 15.63 14.08
CA ASP A 105 3.14 16.61 14.77
C ASP A 105 3.53 18.04 14.37
N VAL A 106 3.13 18.44 13.16
CA VAL A 106 3.36 19.76 12.56
C VAL A 106 2.10 20.21 11.83
N SER A 107 2.02 21.48 11.47
CA SER A 107 0.93 21.95 10.61
C SER A 107 1.03 21.29 9.23
N HIS A 108 -0.02 20.57 8.85
CA HIS A 108 -0.12 19.87 7.57
C HIS A 108 -0.95 20.67 6.57
N GLY A 109 -0.57 20.57 5.30
CA GLY A 109 -1.37 21.07 4.20
C GLY A 109 -2.66 20.26 3.99
N SER A 110 -3.49 20.71 3.06
CA SER A 110 -4.68 19.99 2.60
C SER A 110 -4.48 19.50 1.17
N VAL A 111 -5.02 18.33 0.82
CA VAL A 111 -5.16 17.90 -0.58
C VAL A 111 -6.60 18.10 -0.98
N VAL A 112 -6.85 18.97 -1.96
CA VAL A 112 -8.19 19.25 -2.49
C VAL A 112 -8.35 18.55 -3.83
N MET A 113 -9.52 17.95 -4.02
CA MET A 113 -9.95 17.42 -5.32
C MET A 113 -10.95 18.38 -5.92
N ASP A 114 -10.70 18.79 -7.16
CA ASP A 114 -11.61 19.68 -7.89
C ASP A 114 -11.85 19.14 -9.32
N LEU A 115 -12.89 19.68 -9.96
CA LEU A 115 -13.28 19.37 -11.33
C LEU A 115 -13.21 20.63 -12.18
N PHE A 116 -12.46 20.59 -13.29
CA PHE A 116 -12.38 21.71 -14.24
C PHE A 116 -12.79 21.27 -15.65
N ARG A 117 -13.32 22.20 -16.44
CA ARG A 117 -13.65 21.96 -17.85
C ARG A 117 -12.41 22.20 -18.70
N SER A 118 -11.81 21.13 -19.24
CA SER A 118 -10.67 21.23 -20.14
C SER A 118 -11.11 21.71 -21.53
N HIS A 119 -10.52 22.81 -22.01
CA HIS A 119 -10.74 23.30 -23.37
C HIS A 119 -10.04 22.44 -24.44
N ILE A 120 -9.01 21.69 -24.06
CA ILE A 120 -8.24 20.82 -24.98
C ILE A 120 -9.01 19.54 -25.27
N THR A 121 -9.53 18.87 -24.24
CA THR A 121 -10.24 17.58 -24.38
C THR A 121 -11.75 17.74 -24.47
N ASN A 122 -12.26 18.94 -24.14
CA ASN A 122 -13.67 19.26 -24.03
C ASN A 122 -14.42 18.41 -22.98
N ARG A 123 -13.74 17.97 -21.92
CA ARG A 123 -14.28 17.12 -20.84
C ARG A 123 -14.20 17.79 -19.48
N LEU A 124 -15.04 17.32 -18.55
CA LEU A 124 -14.87 17.59 -17.13
C LEU A 124 -13.78 16.66 -16.60
N GLU A 125 -12.69 17.22 -16.13
CA GLU A 125 -11.51 16.50 -15.65
C GLU A 125 -11.28 16.75 -14.17
N ARG A 126 -10.63 15.79 -13.51
CA ARG A 126 -10.33 15.84 -12.07
C ARG A 126 -8.88 16.25 -11.85
N ILE A 127 -8.66 17.15 -10.90
CA ILE A 127 -7.33 17.52 -10.42
C ILE A 127 -7.24 17.32 -8.90
N TYR A 128 -6.03 17.00 -8.42
CA TYR A 128 -5.69 17.00 -7.00
C TYR A 128 -4.63 18.07 -6.76
N VAL A 129 -4.86 18.96 -5.81
CA VAL A 129 -3.98 20.09 -5.51
C VAL A 129 -3.59 20.06 -4.04
N TYR A 130 -2.29 20.07 -3.77
CA TYR A 130 -1.77 20.27 -2.42
C TYR A 130 -1.74 21.76 -2.08
N LEU A 131 -2.35 22.10 -0.96
CA LEU A 131 -2.37 23.44 -0.38
C LEU A 131 -1.50 23.45 0.87
N PRO A 132 -0.55 24.39 1.00
CA PRO A 132 0.23 24.54 2.22
C PRO A 132 -0.64 24.76 3.48
N PRO A 133 -0.10 24.50 4.69
CA PRO A 133 -0.88 24.53 5.93
C PRO A 133 -1.57 25.87 6.25
N ASP A 134 -1.00 26.98 5.79
CA ASP A 134 -1.49 28.35 5.98
C ASP A 134 -2.44 28.82 4.85
N TYR A 135 -2.72 27.98 3.86
CA TYR A 135 -3.51 28.40 2.70
C TYR A 135 -4.93 28.79 3.09
N GLN A 136 -5.62 27.99 3.91
CA GLN A 136 -7.02 28.24 4.27
C GLN A 136 -7.20 29.52 5.10
N SER A 137 -6.24 29.84 5.98
CA SER A 137 -6.26 31.04 6.80
C SER A 137 -5.86 32.31 6.03
N SER A 138 -5.25 32.17 4.86
CA SER A 138 -4.81 33.31 4.03
C SER A 138 -5.94 34.01 3.28
N GLY A 139 -7.16 33.47 3.28
CA GLY A 139 -8.30 34.02 2.54
C GLY A 139 -8.17 33.91 1.00
N LYS A 140 -7.16 33.19 0.51
CA LYS A 140 -6.97 32.94 -0.93
C LYS A 140 -8.00 31.93 -1.43
N GLN A 141 -8.51 32.18 -2.63
CA GLN A 141 -9.39 31.27 -3.34
C GLN A 141 -8.60 30.50 -4.40
N LEU A 142 -8.94 29.22 -4.57
CA LEU A 142 -8.45 28.44 -5.71
C LEU A 142 -9.15 28.92 -6.98
N LEU A 143 -8.35 29.37 -7.94
CA LEU A 143 -8.82 29.76 -9.27
C LEU A 143 -8.27 28.72 -10.26
N PHE A 144 -9.17 27.93 -10.85
CA PHE A 144 -8.88 26.95 -11.89
C PHE A 144 -9.63 27.31 -13.17
#